data_AF-A0A9W4K2T4-F1
#
_entry.id   AF-A0A9W4K2T4-F1
#
_cell.length_a   1.000
_cell.length_b   1.000
_cell.length_c   1.000
_cell.angle_alpha   90.00
_cell.angle_beta   90.00
_cell.angle_gamma   90.00
#
_symmetry.space_group_name_H-M   'P 1'
#
loop_
_entity.id
_entity.type
_entity.pdbx_description
1 polymer ?
#
loop_
_entity_poly.entity_id
_entity_poly.type
_entity_poly.pdbx_seq_one_letter_code
_entity_poly.pdbx_strand_id
1 'polypeptide(L)'
;MLLQRILPLPKVVRRALINEFITADISQASALLADPRNKHCLARVYLGKENGTLSRESPLRNFPMYLDNMKHIGIDTIKLASALGKAYATSHWGAGVNGDDIEFVFGTTDEQRPSGNPPDFQHRAVCLFLLDFGQCDIVDLSQESETVYQAFKGAMVTGDNQHFIPHANQPELFAAFKEGYSAAGTIILPDKRLDSKFDMKVFMQQYEEYAEDFLY
;
A
#
# COMPACT_ATOMS: atom_id res chain seq x y z
N MET A 1 10.30 -18.62 -11.10
CA MET A 1 9.68 -17.52 -10.33
C MET A 1 8.57 -18.11 -9.48
N LEU A 2 8.68 -18.07 -8.15
CA LEU A 2 7.59 -18.49 -7.27
C LEU A 2 6.60 -17.32 -7.19
N LEU A 3 5.45 -17.44 -7.86
CA LEU A 3 4.36 -16.49 -7.69
C LEU A 3 3.64 -16.82 -6.38
N GLN A 4 3.79 -15.96 -5.37
CA GLN A 4 2.95 -16.03 -4.18
C GLN A 4 1.54 -15.58 -4.58
N ARG A 5 0.55 -16.45 -4.33
CA ARG A 5 -0.85 -16.13 -4.64
C ARG A 5 -1.47 -15.38 -3.46
N ILE A 6 -1.90 -14.14 -3.70
CA ILE A 6 -2.72 -13.40 -2.75
C ILE A 6 -4.13 -13.97 -2.79
N LEU A 7 -4.61 -14.48 -1.65
CA LEU A 7 -5.98 -14.97 -1.51
C LEU A 7 -6.92 -13.83 -1.12
N PRO A 8 -8.17 -13.82 -1.62
CA PRO A 8 -9.11 -12.76 -1.32
C PRO A 8 -9.48 -12.71 0.17
N LEU A 9 -10.01 -11.58 0.61
CA LEU A 9 -10.53 -11.42 1.96
C LEU A 9 -11.60 -12.48 2.27
N PRO A 10 -11.62 -13.03 3.51
CA PRO A 10 -12.60 -14.04 3.91
C PRO A 10 -14.03 -13.54 3.71
N LYS A 11 -14.97 -14.48 3.48
CA LYS A 11 -16.39 -14.13 3.27
C LYS A 11 -16.97 -13.30 4.42
N VAL A 12 -16.53 -13.57 5.65
CA VAL A 12 -16.94 -12.83 6.85
C VAL A 12 -16.46 -11.38 6.82
N VAL A 13 -15.23 -11.13 6.40
CA VAL A 13 -14.67 -9.77 6.24
C VAL A 13 -15.38 -9.04 5.11
N ARG A 14 -15.58 -9.68 3.95
CA ARG A 14 -16.33 -9.08 2.84
C ARG A 14 -17.74 -8.65 3.26
N ARG A 15 -18.44 -9.49 4.01
CA ARG A 15 -19.75 -9.14 4.56
C ARG A 15 -19.68 -7.95 5.51
N ALA A 16 -18.68 -7.88 6.38
CA ALA A 16 -18.48 -6.75 7.27
C ALA A 16 -18.25 -5.45 6.49
N LEU A 17 -17.38 -5.46 5.47
CA LEU A 17 -17.13 -4.29 4.60
C LEU A 17 -18.40 -3.82 3.88
N ILE A 18 -19.20 -4.75 3.34
CA ILE A 18 -20.47 -4.41 2.68
C ILE A 18 -21.43 -3.76 3.67
N ASN A 19 -21.59 -4.36 4.85
CA ASN A 19 -22.54 -3.87 5.84
C ASN A 19 -22.16 -2.50 6.38
N GLU A 20 -20.86 -2.28 6.60
CA GLU A 20 -20.33 -1.05 7.18
C GLU A 20 -20.36 0.12 6.20
N PHE A 21 -19.95 -0.12 4.95
CA PHE A 21 -19.63 0.96 4.03
C PHE A 21 -20.50 1.04 2.77
N ILE A 22 -21.28 -0.01 2.46
CA ILE A 22 -22.11 -0.03 1.23
C ILE A 22 -23.60 0.01 1.57
N THR A 23 -24.08 -0.88 2.44
CA THR A 23 -25.52 -0.97 2.75
C THR A 23 -25.80 -1.72 4.04
N ALA A 24 -26.70 -1.18 4.86
CA ALA A 24 -27.25 -1.86 6.03
C ALA A 24 -28.41 -2.83 5.69
N ASP A 25 -28.89 -2.84 4.45
CA ASP A 25 -29.97 -3.72 4.02
C ASP A 25 -29.48 -5.17 3.83
N ILE A 26 -30.04 -6.08 4.61
CA ILE A 26 -29.63 -7.50 4.66
C ILE A 26 -29.79 -8.19 3.30
N SER A 27 -30.85 -7.88 2.55
CA SER A 27 -31.15 -8.50 1.26
C SER A 27 -30.14 -8.03 0.20
N GLN A 28 -29.83 -6.73 0.20
CA GLN A 28 -28.83 -6.15 -0.69
C GLN A 28 -27.42 -6.65 -0.36
N ALA A 29 -27.05 -6.69 0.93
CA ALA A 29 -25.76 -7.22 1.35
C ALA A 29 -25.58 -8.69 0.95
N SER A 30 -26.65 -9.48 1.06
CA SER A 30 -26.67 -10.88 0.64
C SER A 30 -26.49 -11.03 -0.88
N ALA A 31 -27.15 -10.17 -1.67
CA ALA A 31 -27.00 -10.16 -3.13
C ALA A 31 -25.58 -9.79 -3.56
N LEU A 32 -24.99 -8.74 -2.97
CA LEU A 32 -23.60 -8.34 -3.25
C LEU A 32 -22.61 -9.46 -2.88
N LEU A 33 -22.81 -10.13 -1.76
CA LEU A 33 -21.92 -11.21 -1.30
C LEU A 33 -22.03 -12.48 -2.18
N ALA A 34 -23.19 -12.70 -2.81
CA ALA A 34 -23.44 -13.83 -3.70
C ALA A 34 -22.87 -13.62 -5.11
N ASP A 35 -22.67 -12.38 -5.54
CA ASP A 35 -22.14 -12.05 -6.86
C ASP A 35 -20.74 -12.66 -7.08
N PRO A 36 -20.54 -13.48 -8.14
CA PRO A 36 -19.23 -14.05 -8.47
C PRO A 36 -18.12 -13.01 -8.64
N ARG A 37 -18.42 -11.79 -9.13
CA ARG A 37 -17.45 -10.70 -9.32
C ARG A 37 -16.83 -10.24 -7.99
N ASN A 38 -17.57 -10.43 -6.90
CA ASN A 38 -17.16 -10.05 -5.55
C ASN A 38 -16.41 -11.15 -4.79
N LYS A 39 -16.11 -12.29 -5.44
CA LYS A 39 -15.33 -13.39 -4.85
C LYS A 39 -13.85 -13.07 -4.70
N HIS A 40 -13.30 -12.23 -5.57
CA HIS A 40 -11.88 -11.92 -5.62
C HIS A 40 -11.53 -10.64 -4.87
N CYS A 41 -12.12 -10.43 -3.69
CA CYS A 41 -11.97 -9.18 -2.96
C CYS A 41 -10.57 -8.98 -2.38
N LEU A 42 -9.90 -7.92 -2.82
CA LEU A 42 -8.74 -7.32 -2.18
C LEU A 42 -9.13 -5.89 -1.80
N ALA A 43 -8.69 -5.44 -0.63
CA ALA A 43 -9.01 -4.10 -0.16
C ALA A 43 -7.78 -3.20 -0.33
N ARG A 44 -7.85 -2.24 -1.24
CA ARG A 44 -6.72 -1.39 -1.64
C ARG A 44 -6.56 -0.23 -0.66
N VAL A 45 -5.33 -0.03 -0.18
CA VAL A 45 -4.99 0.89 0.90
C VAL A 45 -4.66 2.26 0.33
N TYR A 46 -5.47 3.25 0.66
CA TYR A 46 -5.29 4.64 0.23
C TYR A 46 -5.02 5.54 1.45
N LEU A 47 -3.76 5.71 1.86
CA LEU A 47 -3.41 6.63 2.95
C LEU A 47 -3.31 8.09 2.49
N GLY A 48 -2.96 8.33 1.22
CA GLY A 48 -2.92 9.69 0.64
C GLY A 48 -4.29 10.31 0.40
N LYS A 49 -5.37 9.52 0.52
CA LYS A 49 -6.73 9.95 0.22
C LYS A 49 -7.65 9.77 1.42
N GLU A 50 -8.07 10.89 2.00
CA GLU A 50 -8.90 10.90 3.21
C GLU A 50 -10.25 10.21 2.99
N ASN A 51 -10.95 10.60 1.90
CA ASN A 51 -12.32 10.20 1.63
C ASN A 51 -12.51 9.74 0.17
N GLY A 52 -13.57 8.98 -0.04
CA GLY A 52 -14.12 8.70 -1.36
C GLY A 52 -15.52 8.09 -1.24
N THR A 53 -16.23 8.08 -2.36
CA THR A 53 -17.61 7.57 -2.38
C THR A 53 -17.60 6.06 -2.58
N LEU A 54 -18.04 5.34 -1.56
CA LEU A 54 -18.37 3.92 -1.65
C LEU A 54 -19.84 3.78 -2.02
N SER A 55 -20.13 3.01 -3.07
CA SER A 55 -21.49 2.77 -3.56
C SER A 55 -21.69 1.29 -3.86
N ARG A 56 -22.90 0.92 -4.27
CA ARG A 56 -23.20 -0.46 -4.71
C ARG A 56 -22.43 -0.89 -5.95
N GLU A 57 -21.93 0.07 -6.72
CA GLU A 57 -21.12 -0.17 -7.92
C GLU A 57 -19.64 -0.32 -7.58
N SER A 58 -19.23 0.01 -6.35
CA SER A 58 -17.85 -0.16 -5.91
C SER A 58 -17.45 -1.64 -5.97
N PRO A 59 -16.39 -1.98 -6.75
CA PRO A 59 -16.00 -3.36 -6.93
C PRO A 59 -15.40 -3.90 -5.64
N LEU A 60 -15.89 -5.05 -5.14
CA LEU A 60 -15.18 -5.69 -4.02
C LEU A 60 -13.80 -6.19 -4.45
N ARG A 61 -13.59 -6.50 -5.74
CA ARG A 61 -12.31 -7.00 -6.25
C ARG A 61 -11.13 -6.07 -5.90
N ASN A 62 -11.34 -4.76 -6.01
CA ASN A 62 -10.40 -3.70 -5.65
C ASN A 62 -11.11 -2.72 -4.72
N PHE A 63 -11.59 -3.22 -3.57
CA PHE A 63 -12.38 -2.42 -2.65
C PHE A 63 -11.53 -1.27 -2.10
N PRO A 64 -11.88 0.01 -2.34
CA PRO A 64 -11.03 1.10 -1.90
C PRO A 64 -11.21 1.33 -0.40
N MET A 65 -10.12 1.18 0.35
CA MET A 65 -10.02 1.54 1.76
C MET A 65 -9.36 2.91 1.87
N TYR A 66 -10.19 3.95 1.93
CA TYR A 66 -9.73 5.31 2.22
C TYR A 66 -9.33 5.45 3.69
N LEU A 67 -8.55 6.49 3.98
CA LEU A 67 -8.01 6.71 5.32
C LEU A 67 -9.09 6.78 6.39
N ASP A 68 -10.19 7.50 6.15
CA ASP A 68 -11.31 7.57 7.10
C ASP A 68 -11.99 6.22 7.31
N ASN A 69 -12.13 5.39 6.27
CA ASN A 69 -12.68 4.04 6.42
C ASN A 69 -11.79 3.20 7.33
N MET A 70 -10.47 3.29 7.16
CA MET A 70 -9.50 2.56 7.97
C MET A 70 -9.51 3.03 9.43
N LYS A 71 -9.52 4.35 9.68
CA LYS A 71 -9.64 4.93 11.02
C LYS A 71 -10.95 4.49 11.69
N HIS A 72 -12.06 4.54 10.95
CA HIS A 72 -13.40 4.20 11.45
C HIS A 72 -13.49 2.76 11.99
N ILE A 73 -12.88 1.79 11.30
CA ILE A 73 -12.86 0.38 11.75
C ILE A 73 -11.65 0.02 12.62
N GLY A 74 -10.86 1.01 13.06
CA GLY A 74 -9.77 0.83 14.00
C GLY A 74 -8.51 0.17 13.42
N ILE A 75 -8.25 0.32 12.11
CA ILE A 75 -6.99 -0.10 11.51
C ILE A 75 -5.87 0.86 11.96
N ASP A 76 -4.72 0.29 12.35
CA ASP A 76 -3.52 1.05 12.75
C ASP A 76 -2.82 1.65 11.51
N THR A 77 -3.27 2.84 11.11
CA THR A 77 -2.78 3.54 9.93
C THR A 77 -1.34 4.04 10.07
N ILE A 78 -0.86 4.26 11.30
CA ILE A 78 0.52 4.65 11.58
C ILE A 78 1.47 3.50 11.25
N LYS A 79 1.17 2.27 11.70
CA LYS A 79 1.95 1.10 11.32
C LYS A 79 1.91 0.83 9.80
N LEU A 80 0.77 1.06 9.15
CA LEU A 80 0.67 0.94 7.70
C LEU A 80 1.53 1.96 6.98
N ALA A 81 1.48 3.24 7.38
CA ALA A 81 2.31 4.28 6.80
C ALA A 81 3.81 3.92 6.88
N SER A 82 4.25 3.45 8.05
CA SER A 82 5.63 2.95 8.23
C SER A 82 5.94 1.75 7.31
N ALA A 83 5.01 0.80 7.17
CA ALA A 83 5.19 -0.34 6.28
C ALA A 83 5.27 0.06 4.80
N LEU A 84 4.44 1.01 4.36
CA LEU A 84 4.48 1.58 3.01
C LEU A 84 5.82 2.27 2.75
N GLY A 85 6.30 3.09 3.70
CA GLY A 85 7.61 3.74 3.59
C GLY A 85 8.74 2.71 3.41
N LYS A 86 8.76 1.65 4.23
CA LYS A 86 9.74 0.55 4.11
C LYS A 86 9.66 -0.14 2.75
N ALA A 87 8.45 -0.35 2.24
CA ALA A 87 8.24 -0.99 0.95
C ALA A 87 8.77 -0.13 -0.20
N TYR A 88 8.48 1.17 -0.23
CA TYR A 88 9.04 2.10 -1.22
C TYR A 88 10.57 2.16 -1.15
N ALA A 89 11.16 2.26 0.04
CA ALA A 89 12.63 2.22 0.17
C ALA A 89 13.23 0.90 -0.34
N THR A 90 12.52 -0.22 -0.14
CA THR A 90 12.94 -1.53 -0.66
C THR A 90 12.85 -1.57 -2.19
N SER A 91 11.78 -1.05 -2.79
CA SER A 91 11.64 -0.92 -4.25
C SER A 91 12.74 -0.04 -4.84
N HIS A 92 12.93 1.14 -4.27
CA HIS A 92 13.90 2.14 -4.75
C HIS A 92 15.34 1.67 -4.61
N TRP A 93 15.78 1.35 -3.40
CA TRP A 93 17.20 1.09 -3.11
C TRP A 93 17.56 -0.40 -3.17
N GLY A 94 16.60 -1.27 -2.87
CA GLY A 94 16.81 -2.71 -2.85
C GLY A 94 16.71 -3.33 -4.24
N ALA A 95 15.68 -2.95 -4.99
CA ALA A 95 15.40 -3.44 -6.34
C ALA A 95 15.82 -2.49 -7.46
N GLY A 96 16.06 -1.20 -7.19
CA GLY A 96 16.44 -0.24 -8.22
C GLY A 96 15.29 0.05 -9.19
N VAL A 97 14.05 0.12 -8.70
CA VAL A 97 12.87 0.44 -9.51
C VAL A 97 12.16 1.68 -8.98
N ASN A 98 11.52 2.45 -9.85
CA ASN A 98 10.87 3.71 -9.45
C ASN A 98 9.58 3.54 -8.63
N GLY A 99 9.00 2.34 -8.62
CA GLY A 99 7.76 2.08 -7.88
C GLY A 99 6.52 2.71 -8.51
N ASP A 100 6.53 3.03 -9.81
CA ASP A 100 5.35 3.57 -10.49
C ASP A 100 4.21 2.53 -10.53
N ASP A 101 3.00 3.01 -10.25
CA ASP A 101 1.73 2.26 -10.19
C ASP A 101 1.71 1.04 -9.23
N ILE A 102 2.60 0.98 -8.23
CA ILE A 102 2.57 -0.11 -7.25
C ILE A 102 1.37 0.03 -6.30
N GLU A 103 0.61 -1.05 -6.14
CA GLU A 103 -0.58 -1.04 -5.31
C GLU A 103 -0.37 -1.76 -3.97
N PHE A 104 -0.92 -1.16 -2.91
CA PHE A 104 -0.97 -1.77 -1.58
C PHE A 104 -2.36 -2.33 -1.31
N VAL A 105 -2.44 -3.61 -0.95
CA VAL A 105 -3.73 -4.27 -0.71
C VAL A 105 -3.73 -5.13 0.55
N PHE A 106 -4.88 -5.21 1.21
CA PHE A 106 -5.20 -6.27 2.14
C PHE A 106 -5.73 -7.49 1.40
N GLY A 107 -5.09 -8.62 1.67
CA GLY A 107 -5.51 -9.94 1.25
C GLY A 107 -5.26 -10.94 2.36
N THR A 108 -5.17 -12.22 1.99
CA THR A 108 -4.84 -13.30 2.92
C THR A 108 -3.85 -14.26 2.27
N THR A 109 -3.15 -15.06 3.09
CA THR A 109 -2.34 -16.19 2.64
C THR A 109 -2.95 -17.51 3.12
N ASP A 110 -2.54 -18.62 2.52
CA ASP A 110 -2.82 -19.98 3.03
C ASP A 110 -1.76 -20.46 4.03
N GLU A 111 -0.81 -19.60 4.44
CA GLU A 111 0.22 -19.94 5.41
C GLU A 111 -0.44 -20.44 6.69
N GLN A 112 -0.26 -21.74 6.93
CA GLN A 112 -0.86 -22.43 8.06
C GLN A 112 -0.33 -21.78 9.35
N ARG A 113 -1.25 -21.46 10.27
CA ARG A 113 -0.85 -21.40 11.69
C ARG A 113 -0.12 -22.71 12.01
N PRO A 114 0.94 -22.72 12.82
CA PRO A 114 1.84 -23.88 13.02
C PRO A 114 1.20 -25.12 13.66
N SER A 115 -0.12 -25.29 13.63
CA SER A 115 -0.88 -26.28 14.39
C SER A 115 -1.35 -27.51 13.58
N GLY A 116 -0.93 -27.71 12.33
CA GLY A 116 -1.25 -28.94 11.56
C GLY A 116 -2.75 -29.19 11.29
N ASN A 117 -3.61 -28.21 11.60
CA ASN A 117 -5.03 -28.26 11.29
C ASN A 117 -5.28 -27.86 9.81
N PRO A 118 -6.35 -28.38 9.18
CA PRO A 118 -6.75 -27.93 7.85
C PRO A 118 -6.94 -26.41 7.83
N PRO A 119 -6.59 -25.72 6.74
CA PRO A 119 -6.66 -24.27 6.66
C PRO A 119 -8.09 -23.78 6.90
N ASP A 120 -8.26 -22.98 7.96
CA ASP A 120 -9.51 -22.30 8.25
C ASP A 120 -9.67 -21.12 7.28
N PHE A 121 -10.40 -21.34 6.20
CA PHE A 121 -10.64 -20.32 5.18
C PHE A 121 -11.58 -19.19 5.65
N GLN A 122 -12.18 -19.28 6.84
CA GLN A 122 -12.94 -18.17 7.42
C GLN A 122 -12.07 -17.30 8.34
N HIS A 123 -11.06 -17.87 9.01
CA HIS A 123 -10.22 -17.18 9.98
C HIS A 123 -8.74 -17.08 9.55
N ARG A 124 -8.50 -16.77 8.27
CA ARG A 124 -7.15 -16.49 7.75
C ARG A 124 -6.62 -15.15 8.27
N ALA A 125 -5.31 -15.09 8.48
CA ALA A 125 -4.64 -13.83 8.76
C ALA A 125 -4.80 -12.89 7.56
N VAL A 126 -5.19 -11.64 7.84
CA VAL A 126 -5.18 -10.56 6.86
C VAL A 126 -3.79 -9.95 6.87
N CYS A 127 -3.17 -9.88 5.70
CA CYS A 127 -1.83 -9.32 5.51
C CYS A 127 -1.88 -8.16 4.53
N LEU A 128 -0.91 -7.26 4.65
CA LEU A 128 -0.62 -6.24 3.66
C LEU A 128 0.28 -6.84 2.56
N PHE A 129 -0.09 -6.62 1.30
CA PHE A 129 0.67 -7.02 0.13
C PHE A 129 0.98 -5.81 -0.74
N LEU A 130 2.11 -5.88 -1.43
CA LEU A 130 2.49 -4.98 -2.51
C LEU A 130 2.39 -5.74 -3.84
N LEU A 131 1.76 -5.15 -4.84
CA LEU A 131 1.54 -5.76 -6.15
C LEU A 131 1.55 -4.73 -7.29
N ASP A 132 1.33 -5.22 -8.50
CA ASP A 132 1.26 -4.45 -9.75
C ASP A 132 2.53 -3.66 -10.10
N PHE A 133 3.64 -4.38 -10.24
CA PHE A 133 4.91 -3.80 -10.70
C PHE A 133 4.96 -3.59 -12.24
N GLY A 134 3.82 -3.62 -12.93
CA GLY A 134 3.75 -3.64 -14.39
C GLY A 134 4.24 -2.36 -15.07
N GLN A 135 4.16 -1.23 -14.36
CA GLN A 135 4.58 0.09 -14.84
C GLN A 135 5.90 0.56 -14.24
N CYS A 136 6.51 -0.25 -13.38
CA CYS A 136 7.78 0.11 -12.76
C CYS A 136 8.91 0.14 -13.80
N ASP A 137 9.66 1.24 -13.81
CA ASP A 137 10.90 1.35 -14.59
C ASP A 137 12.12 1.02 -13.72
N ILE A 138 13.12 0.40 -14.34
CA ILE A 138 14.44 0.23 -13.74
C ILE A 138 15.13 1.60 -13.69
N VAL A 139 15.65 1.94 -12.52
CA VAL A 139 16.44 3.14 -12.29
C VAL A 139 17.91 2.75 -12.13
N ASP A 140 18.76 3.28 -12.99
CA ASP A 140 20.20 3.07 -12.91
C ASP A 140 20.80 3.86 -11.75
N LEU A 141 21.03 3.17 -10.63
CA LEU A 141 21.61 3.74 -9.41
C LEU A 141 23.08 4.23 -9.59
N SER A 142 23.72 3.95 -10.74
CA SER A 142 25.02 4.52 -11.09
C SER A 142 24.94 5.95 -11.61
N GLN A 143 23.76 6.44 -12.01
CA GLN A 143 23.55 7.84 -12.45
C GLN A 143 23.61 8.85 -11.31
N GLU A 144 23.80 10.13 -11.63
CA GLU A 144 23.85 11.22 -10.63
C GLU A 144 22.67 11.21 -9.65
N SER A 145 22.93 11.63 -8.41
CA SER A 145 21.94 11.53 -7.33
C SER A 145 20.64 12.25 -7.66
N GLU A 146 20.71 13.41 -8.30
CA GLU A 146 19.54 14.18 -8.70
C GLU A 146 18.68 13.44 -9.72
N THR A 147 19.28 12.74 -10.69
CA THR A 147 18.53 11.96 -11.68
C THR A 147 17.78 10.80 -11.03
N VAL A 148 18.44 10.08 -10.12
CA VAL A 148 17.84 8.97 -9.39
C VAL A 148 16.73 9.47 -8.45
N TYR A 149 17.00 10.53 -7.71
CA TYR A 149 16.02 11.14 -6.80
C TYR A 149 14.79 11.63 -7.56
N GLN A 150 14.98 12.28 -8.72
CA GLN A 150 13.89 12.74 -9.57
C GLN A 150 13.03 11.59 -10.09
N ALA A 151 13.63 10.46 -10.48
CA ALA A 151 12.87 9.29 -10.92
C ALA A 151 11.98 8.74 -9.80
N PHE A 152 12.51 8.64 -8.57
CA PHE A 152 11.77 8.13 -7.42
C PHE A 152 10.69 9.09 -6.92
N LYS A 153 11.04 10.34 -6.64
CA LYS A 153 10.06 11.32 -6.14
C LYS A 153 8.99 11.64 -7.18
N GLY A 154 9.34 11.63 -8.46
CA GLY A 154 8.40 11.76 -9.58
C GLY A 154 7.32 10.68 -9.53
N ALA A 155 7.71 9.40 -9.55
CA ALA A 155 6.77 8.28 -9.48
C ALA A 155 5.89 8.30 -8.22
N MET A 156 6.42 8.78 -7.08
CA MET A 156 5.66 8.86 -5.83
C MET A 156 4.55 9.93 -5.84
N VAL A 157 4.65 10.98 -6.64
CA VAL A 157 3.64 12.07 -6.67
C VAL A 157 2.72 12.03 -7.89
N THR A 158 3.00 11.17 -8.88
CA THR A 158 2.21 11.06 -10.11
C THR A 158 1.21 9.90 -10.04
N GLY A 159 0.21 9.91 -10.92
CA GLY A 159 -0.72 8.79 -11.09
C GLY A 159 -1.50 8.44 -9.82
N ASP A 160 -1.76 7.15 -9.62
CA ASP A 160 -2.47 6.64 -8.44
C ASP A 160 -1.57 6.57 -7.19
N ASN A 161 -0.24 6.63 -7.33
CA ASN A 161 0.71 6.58 -6.22
C ASN A 161 0.46 7.67 -5.18
N GLN A 162 0.09 8.87 -5.63
CA GLN A 162 -0.29 9.97 -4.75
C GLN A 162 -1.46 9.58 -3.83
N HIS A 163 -2.38 8.71 -4.25
CA HIS A 163 -3.49 8.30 -3.41
C HIS A 163 -3.10 7.24 -2.36
N PHE A 164 -1.99 6.52 -2.57
CA PHE A 164 -1.50 5.50 -1.65
C PHE A 164 -0.64 6.10 -0.53
N ILE A 165 0.21 7.07 -0.85
CA ILE A 165 1.22 7.62 0.05
C ILE A 165 0.63 8.77 0.88
N PRO A 166 0.76 8.78 2.22
CA PRO A 166 0.31 9.93 3.03
C PRO A 166 1.11 11.19 2.68
N HIS A 167 0.55 12.36 2.92
CA HIS A 167 1.14 13.65 2.53
C HIS A 167 1.36 14.59 3.72
N ALA A 168 2.03 15.72 3.49
CA ALA A 168 2.40 16.68 4.54
C ALA A 168 1.20 17.26 5.32
N ASN A 169 0.01 17.37 4.69
CA ASN A 169 -1.22 17.76 5.38
C ASN A 169 -1.75 16.71 6.37
N GLN A 170 -1.15 15.50 6.40
CA GLN A 170 -1.39 14.43 7.36
C GLN A 170 -0.11 14.16 8.18
N PRO A 171 0.30 15.10 9.06
CA PRO A 171 1.67 15.15 9.59
C PRO A 171 2.09 13.88 10.34
N GLU A 172 1.20 13.26 11.13
CA GLU A 172 1.52 12.04 11.88
C GLU A 172 1.73 10.83 10.96
N LEU A 173 0.86 10.66 9.95
CA LEU A 173 1.00 9.56 8.99
C LEU A 173 2.23 9.76 8.11
N PHE A 174 2.46 10.99 7.65
CA PHE A 174 3.61 11.29 6.82
C PHE A 174 4.93 11.12 7.58
N ALA A 175 4.98 11.53 8.85
CA ALA A 175 6.13 11.26 9.71
C ALA A 175 6.41 9.76 9.84
N ALA A 176 5.39 8.94 10.07
CA ALA A 176 5.53 7.49 10.16
C ALA A 176 6.01 6.85 8.84
N PHE A 177 5.52 7.35 7.71
CA PHE A 177 5.99 6.96 6.38
C PHE A 177 7.47 7.30 6.19
N LYS A 178 7.87 8.55 6.46
CA LYS A 178 9.28 9.00 6.35
C LYS A 178 10.20 8.20 7.26
N GLU A 179 9.78 7.91 8.48
CA GLU A 179 10.52 7.07 9.43
C GLU A 179 10.70 5.65 8.87
N GLY A 180 9.62 5.04 8.38
CA GLY A 180 9.68 3.71 7.76
C GLY A 180 10.61 3.65 6.55
N TYR A 181 10.49 4.62 5.64
CA TYR A 181 11.34 4.72 4.46
C TYR A 181 12.81 4.87 4.85
N SER A 182 13.11 5.84 5.74
CA SER A 182 14.48 6.12 6.18
C SER A 182 15.09 4.91 6.89
N ALA A 183 14.34 4.26 7.79
CA ALA A 183 14.83 3.10 8.53
C ALA A 183 15.21 1.93 7.60
N ALA A 184 14.41 1.64 6.57
CA ALA A 184 14.76 0.63 5.58
C ALA A 184 15.96 1.06 4.72
N GLY A 185 15.96 2.31 4.24
CA GLY A 185 17.03 2.84 3.41
C GLY A 185 18.39 2.87 4.11
N THR A 186 18.45 3.21 5.39
CA THR A 186 19.69 3.17 6.21
C THR A 186 20.27 1.77 6.34
N ILE A 187 19.47 0.72 6.19
CA ILE A 187 19.94 -0.68 6.15
C ILE A 187 20.38 -1.05 4.73
N ILE A 188 19.60 -0.68 3.71
CA ILE A 188 19.81 -1.10 2.33
C ILE A 188 21.02 -0.40 1.69
N LEU A 189 21.19 0.90 1.90
CA LEU A 189 22.26 1.66 1.22
C LEU A 189 23.66 1.12 1.54
N PRO A 190 24.04 0.87 2.81
CA PRO A 190 25.35 0.30 3.12
C PRO A 190 25.51 -1.13 2.59
N ASP A 191 24.47 -1.97 2.68
CA ASP A 191 24.49 -3.34 2.14
C ASP A 191 24.78 -3.35 0.62
N LYS A 192 24.22 -2.37 -0.10
CA LYS A 192 24.42 -2.17 -1.54
C LYS A 192 25.64 -1.31 -1.88
N ARG A 193 26.38 -0.79 -0.89
CA ARG A 193 27.52 0.15 -1.05
C ARG A 193 27.15 1.42 -1.81
N LEU A 194 25.98 1.95 -1.50
CA LEU A 194 25.37 3.15 -2.10
C LEU A 194 25.37 4.35 -1.15
N ASP A 195 25.74 4.13 0.11
CA ASP A 195 25.75 5.09 1.22
C ASP A 195 26.79 6.22 1.09
N SER A 196 27.76 6.07 0.18
CA SER A 196 28.66 7.17 -0.17
C SER A 196 28.06 8.18 -1.16
N LYS A 197 26.93 7.85 -1.78
CA LYS A 197 26.33 8.61 -2.89
C LYS A 197 24.92 9.09 -2.59
N PHE A 198 24.12 8.28 -1.91
CA PHE A 198 22.75 8.62 -1.56
C PHE A 198 22.61 8.75 -0.05
N ASP A 199 21.72 9.64 0.38
CA ASP A 199 21.44 9.93 1.77
C ASP A 199 19.91 10.00 1.97
N MET A 200 19.41 9.23 2.94
CA MET A 200 17.97 9.11 3.17
C MET A 200 17.34 10.39 3.69
N LYS A 201 18.08 11.17 4.49
CA LYS A 201 17.59 12.45 5.01
C LYS A 201 17.49 13.46 3.88
N VAL A 202 18.51 13.53 3.02
CA VAL A 202 18.51 14.41 1.84
C VAL A 202 17.38 14.02 0.88
N PHE A 203 17.23 12.73 0.55
CA PHE A 203 16.16 12.27 -0.32
C PHE A 203 14.77 12.59 0.24
N MET A 204 14.51 12.28 1.51
CA MET A 204 13.20 12.54 2.13
C MET A 204 12.88 14.03 2.23
N GLN A 205 13.87 14.88 2.49
CA GLN A 205 13.69 16.33 2.47
C GLN A 205 13.30 16.81 1.07
N GLN A 206 14.04 16.39 0.04
CA GLN A 206 13.72 16.75 -1.34
C GLN A 206 12.35 16.22 -1.79
N TYR A 207 11.97 15.02 -1.34
CA TYR A 207 10.66 14.44 -1.64
C TYR A 207 9.54 15.26 -0.98
N GLU A 208 9.70 15.67 0.27
CA GLU A 208 8.73 16.51 0.97
C GLU A 208 8.55 17.86 0.27
N GLU A 209 9.65 18.55 -0.06
CA GLU A 209 9.62 19.81 -0.82
C GLU A 209 8.96 19.63 -2.20
N TYR A 210 9.32 18.56 -2.92
CA TYR A 210 8.75 18.26 -4.23
C TYR A 210 7.27 17.88 -4.17
N ALA A 211 6.84 17.14 -3.15
CA ALA A 211 5.44 16.79 -2.96
C ALA A 211 4.59 18.02 -2.62
N GLU A 212 5.15 18.97 -1.87
CA GLU A 212 4.47 20.24 -1.58
C GLU A 212 4.17 21.05 -2.84
N ASP A 213 5.13 21.14 -3.76
CA ASP A 213 4.97 21.90 -5.02
C ASP A 213 3.97 21.27 -6.02
N PHE A 214 3.75 19.95 -5.94
CA PHE A 214 2.96 19.21 -6.93
C PHE A 214 1.55 18.83 -6.46
N LEU A 215 1.35 18.64 -5.15
CA LEU A 215 0.09 18.14 -4.60
C LEU A 215 -0.76 19.22 -3.92
N TYR A 216 -0.21 20.42 -3.69
CA TYR A 216 -0.87 21.55 -3.03
C TYR A 216 -0.70 22.85 -3.82
#